data_AF-A0A2V6JNF5-F1
#
_entry.id   AF-A0A2V6JNF5-F1
#
_cell.length_a   1.000
_cell.length_b   1.000
_cell.length_c   1.000
_cell.angle_alpha   90.00
_cell.angle_beta   90.00
_cell.angle_gamma   90.00
#
_symmetry.space_group_name_H-M   'P 1'
#
loop_
_entity.id
_entity.type
_entity.pdbx_description
1 polymer ?
#
loop_
_entity_poly.entity_id
_entity_poly.type
_entity_poly.pdbx_seq_one_letter_code
_entity_poly.pdbx_strand_id
1 'polypeptide(L)'
;WEAVPELQRARQNPNARLKAMNLLGVCYRELGMLDLAMKQFEDAAKEIVTMDGMKKEIVYNLGIVYEKMGAREKSLYCMKQIYESDYGYRDVAERVESSYQQSKHTA
;
A
#
# COMPACT_ATOMS: atom_id res chain seq x y z
N TRP A 1 -5.87 -19.16 -2.58
CA TRP A 1 -6.31 -19.19 -3.98
C TRP A 1 -7.84 -19.19 -4.07
N GLU A 2 -8.55 -19.88 -3.18
CA GLU A 2 -10.02 -20.00 -3.17
C GLU A 2 -10.79 -18.66 -3.08
N ALA A 3 -10.24 -17.65 -2.41
CA ALA A 3 -10.91 -16.35 -2.24
C ALA A 3 -10.79 -15.39 -3.45
N VAL A 4 -9.86 -15.60 -4.39
CA VAL A 4 -9.62 -14.62 -5.47
C VAL A 4 -10.84 -14.44 -6.39
N PRO A 5 -11.52 -15.50 -6.87
CA PRO A 5 -12.72 -15.36 -7.69
C PRO A 5 -13.86 -14.63 -6.97
N GLU A 6 -14.04 -14.89 -5.68
CA GLU A 6 -15.06 -14.25 -4.85
C GLU A 6 -14.77 -12.75 -4.68
N LEU A 7 -13.51 -12.41 -4.40
CA LEU A 7 -13.09 -11.02 -4.27
C LEU A 7 -13.19 -10.26 -5.60
N GLN A 8 -12.89 -10.90 -6.73
CA GLN A 8 -13.08 -10.30 -8.05
C GLN A 8 -14.56 -9.96 -8.33
N ARG A 9 -15.50 -10.82 -7.88
CA ARG A 9 -16.94 -10.53 -7.94
C ARG A 9 -17.32 -9.40 -6.98
N ALA A 10 -16.83 -9.45 -5.74
CA ALA A 10 -17.09 -8.41 -4.74
C ALA A 10 -16.61 -7.02 -5.19
N ARG A 11 -15.54 -6.94 -5.98
CA ARG A 11 -15.03 -5.68 -6.57
C ARG A 11 -16.05 -4.96 -7.47
N GLN A 12 -17.03 -5.67 -8.01
CA GLN A 12 -18.09 -5.09 -8.84
C GLN A 12 -19.19 -4.41 -8.01
N ASN A 13 -19.26 -4.68 -6.71
CA ASN A 13 -20.20 -4.03 -5.80
C ASN A 13 -19.56 -2.75 -5.23
N PRO A 14 -20.11 -1.55 -5.49
CA PRO A 14 -19.54 -0.29 -4.99
C PRO A 14 -19.27 -0.27 -3.48
N ASN A 15 -20.14 -0.90 -2.69
CA ASN A 15 -20.04 -0.91 -1.22
C ASN A 15 -18.92 -1.84 -0.71
N ALA A 16 -18.53 -2.85 -1.48
CA ALA A 16 -17.50 -3.81 -1.12
C ALA A 16 -16.19 -3.60 -1.89
N ARG A 17 -16.20 -2.71 -2.89
CA ARG A 17 -15.15 -2.56 -3.90
C ARG A 17 -13.77 -2.32 -3.29
N LEU A 18 -13.64 -1.28 -2.47
CA LEU A 18 -12.34 -0.90 -1.88
C LEU A 18 -11.78 -2.00 -0.97
N LYS A 19 -12.65 -2.62 -0.16
CA LYS A 19 -12.28 -3.74 0.70
C LYS A 19 -11.83 -4.96 -0.12
N ALA A 20 -12.56 -5.27 -1.20
CA ALA A 20 -12.20 -6.36 -2.10
C ALA A 20 -10.87 -6.10 -2.80
N MET A 21 -10.60 -4.86 -3.24
CA MET A 21 -9.33 -4.47 -3.86
C MET A 21 -8.16 -4.58 -2.87
N ASN A 22 -8.34 -4.11 -1.63
CA ASN A 22 -7.32 -4.28 -0.59
C ASN A 22 -7.00 -5.77 -0.34
N LEU A 23 -8.03 -6.62 -0.21
CA LEU A 23 -7.85 -8.06 0.00
C LEU A 23 -7.22 -8.75 -1.22
N LEU A 24 -7.61 -8.39 -2.45
CA LEU A 24 -6.95 -8.90 -3.66
C LEU A 24 -5.48 -8.51 -3.70
N GLY A 25 -5.16 -7.25 -3.39
CA GLY A 25 -3.78 -6.78 -3.32
C GLY A 25 -2.95 -7.58 -2.32
N VAL A 26 -3.51 -7.85 -1.12
CA VAL A 26 -2.86 -8.69 -0.11
C VAL A 26 -2.66 -10.10 -0.64
N CYS A 27 -3.70 -10.74 -1.20
CA CYS A 27 -3.58 -12.08 -1.76
C CYS A 27 -2.50 -12.16 -2.85
N TYR A 28 -2.47 -11.24 -3.79
CA TYR A 28 -1.45 -11.23 -4.85
C TYR A 28 -0.04 -11.00 -4.30
N ARG A 29 0.11 -10.13 -3.29
CA ARG A 29 1.39 -9.92 -2.61
C ARG A 29 1.91 -11.20 -1.95
N GLU A 30 1.05 -11.90 -1.20
CA GLU A 30 1.43 -13.16 -0.54
C GLU A 30 1.76 -14.27 -1.56
N LEU A 31 1.19 -14.20 -2.76
CA LEU A 31 1.50 -15.11 -3.88
C LEU A 31 2.74 -14.69 -4.69
N GLY A 32 3.39 -13.57 -4.35
CA GLY A 32 4.52 -13.04 -5.11
C GLY A 32 4.15 -12.40 -6.45
N MET A 33 2.87 -12.26 -6.76
CA MET A 33 2.35 -11.57 -7.95
C MET A 33 2.35 -10.06 -7.72
N LEU A 34 3.55 -9.48 -7.58
CA LEU A 34 3.73 -8.11 -7.09
C LEU A 34 3.17 -7.04 -8.02
N ASP A 35 3.18 -7.28 -9.33
CA ASP A 35 2.60 -6.40 -10.35
C ASP A 35 1.07 -6.28 -10.21
N LEU A 36 0.39 -7.42 -9.99
CA LEU A 36 -1.05 -7.45 -9.74
C LEU A 36 -1.39 -6.82 -8.39
N ALA A 37 -0.60 -7.09 -7.36
CA ALA A 37 -0.77 -6.48 -6.04
C ALA A 37 -0.67 -4.96 -6.10
N MET A 38 0.39 -4.45 -6.74
CA MET A 38 0.63 -3.03 -6.96
C MET A 38 -0.58 -2.38 -7.64
N LYS A 39 -1.06 -2.97 -8.74
CA LYS A 39 -2.22 -2.45 -9.48
C LYS A 39 -3.48 -2.35 -8.61
N GLN A 40 -3.79 -3.37 -7.80
CA GLN A 40 -4.97 -3.33 -6.93
C GLN A 40 -4.88 -2.21 -5.90
N PHE A 41 -3.73 -2.03 -5.26
CA PHE A 41 -3.57 -0.97 -4.27
C PHE A 41 -3.53 0.43 -4.89
N GLU A 42 -2.89 0.61 -6.05
CA GLU A 42 -2.88 1.90 -6.75
C GLU A 42 -4.28 2.33 -7.19
N ASP A 43 -5.04 1.42 -7.79
CA ASP A 43 -6.40 1.71 -8.22
C ASP A 43 -7.29 2.04 -7.00
N ALA A 44 -7.14 1.31 -5.89
CA ALA A 44 -7.92 1.57 -4.67
C ALA A 44 -7.53 2.90 -4.00
N ALA A 45 -6.23 3.23 -3.97
CA ALA A 45 -5.74 4.49 -3.38
C ALA A 45 -6.22 5.72 -4.16
N LYS A 46 -6.43 5.61 -5.48
CA LYS A 46 -6.97 6.68 -6.32
C LYS A 46 -8.46 6.94 -6.09
N GLU A 47 -9.22 5.92 -5.70
CA GLU A 47 -10.65 6.03 -5.45
C GLU A 47 -10.97 6.69 -4.09
N ILE A 48 -10.05 6.66 -3.14
CA ILE A 48 -10.23 7.30 -1.82
C ILE A 48 -9.52 8.65 -1.82
N VAL A 49 -10.23 9.75 -1.59
CA VAL A 49 -9.62 11.09 -1.57
C VAL A 49 -8.89 11.32 -0.24
N THR A 50 -9.59 11.13 0.88
CA THR A 50 -9.10 11.40 2.23
C THR A 50 -8.15 10.30 2.72
N MET A 51 -7.10 10.69 3.46
CA MET A 51 -6.19 9.73 4.10
C MET A 51 -6.79 9.13 5.40
N ASP A 52 -7.90 8.42 5.25
CA ASP A 52 -8.57 7.73 6.35
C ASP A 52 -7.89 6.39 6.72
N GLY A 53 -8.49 5.63 7.64
CA GLY A 53 -7.96 4.32 8.04
C GLY A 53 -7.79 3.33 6.88
N MET A 54 -8.72 3.34 5.92
CA MET A 54 -8.69 2.43 4.77
C MET A 54 -7.62 2.85 3.76
N LYS A 55 -7.53 4.15 3.44
CA LYS A 55 -6.48 4.64 2.54
C LYS A 55 -5.09 4.45 3.13
N LYS A 56 -4.91 4.69 4.44
CA LYS A 56 -3.63 4.42 5.11
C LYS A 56 -3.22 2.95 4.99
N GLU A 57 -4.15 2.01 5.20
CA GLU A 57 -3.87 0.59 5.05
C GLU A 57 -3.46 0.23 3.61
N ILE A 58 -4.21 0.72 2.62
CA ILE A 58 -3.95 0.49 1.20
C ILE A 58 -2.58 1.06 0.78
N VAL A 59 -2.30 2.32 1.14
CA VAL A 59 -1.03 3.00 0.80
C VAL A 59 0.14 2.33 1.51
N TYR A 60 -0.04 1.86 2.74
CA TYR A 60 0.99 1.11 3.45
C TYR A 60 1.30 -0.19 2.72
N ASN A 61 0.27 -0.96 2.37
CA ASN A 61 0.44 -2.21 1.64
C ASN A 61 1.08 -1.99 0.25
N LEU A 62 0.73 -0.91 -0.44
CA LEU A 62 1.39 -0.50 -1.68
C LEU A 62 2.88 -0.23 -1.47
N GLY A 63 3.24 0.47 -0.40
CA GLY A 63 4.64 0.71 -0.04
C GLY A 63 5.41 -0.59 0.19
N ILE A 64 4.83 -1.54 0.93
CA ILE A 64 5.42 -2.87 1.12
C ILE A 64 5.59 -3.64 -0.20
N VAL A 65 4.63 -3.54 -1.12
CA VAL A 65 4.77 -4.13 -2.47
C VAL A 65 5.93 -3.48 -3.22
N TYR A 66 6.02 -2.15 -3.20
CA TYR A 66 7.13 -1.44 -3.84
C TYR A 66 8.49 -1.81 -3.26
N GLU A 67 8.58 -1.99 -1.94
CA GLU A 67 9.79 -2.48 -1.29
C GLU A 67 10.18 -3.88 -1.79
N LYS A 68 9.22 -4.82 -1.85
CA LYS A 68 9.43 -6.17 -2.39
C LYS A 68 9.84 -6.18 -3.86
N MET A 69 9.43 -5.16 -4.63
CA MET A 69 9.84 -4.96 -6.03
C MET A 69 11.20 -4.26 -6.18
N GLY A 70 11.86 -3.87 -5.08
CA GLY A 70 13.10 -3.09 -5.10
C GLY A 70 12.92 -1.60 -5.42
N ALA A 71 11.67 -1.13 -5.57
CA ALA A 71 11.33 0.26 -5.87
C ALA A 71 11.33 1.12 -4.58
N ARG A 72 12.50 1.24 -3.94
CA ARG A 72 12.66 1.85 -2.62
C ARG A 72 12.14 3.29 -2.53
N GLU A 73 12.36 4.10 -3.57
CA GLU A 73 11.87 5.48 -3.60
C GLU A 73 10.34 5.56 -3.56
N LYS A 74 9.66 4.68 -4.32
CA LYS A 74 8.19 4.61 -4.34
C LYS A 74 7.64 4.10 -3.02
N SER A 75 8.30 3.11 -2.41
CA SER A 75 7.96 2.65 -1.06
C SER A 75 8.04 3.81 -0.05
N LEU A 76 9.14 4.55 -0.06
CA LEU A 76 9.34 5.69 0.85
C LEU A 76 8.30 6.79 0.60
N TYR A 77 7.94 7.05 -0.66
CA TYR A 77 6.86 7.98 -1.00
C TYR A 77 5.53 7.59 -0.32
N CYS A 78 5.13 6.31 -0.40
CA CYS A 78 3.94 5.82 0.30
C CYS A 78 4.03 6.03 1.82
N MET A 79 5.19 5.76 2.43
CA MET A 79 5.38 5.96 3.87
C MET A 79 5.25 7.44 4.25
N LYS A 80 5.80 8.36 3.44
CA LYS A 80 5.71 9.81 3.66
C LYS A 80 4.27 10.32 3.59
N GLN A 81 3.48 9.83 2.61
CA GLN A 81 2.07 10.19 2.51
C GLN A 81 1.27 9.84 3.77
N ILE A 82 1.57 8.71 4.40
CA ILE A 82 0.93 8.31 5.66
C ILE A 82 1.46 9.14 6.81
N TYR A 83 2.78 9.30 6.91
CA TYR A 83 3.45 10.07 7.95
C TYR A 83 2.92 11.51 8.07
N GLU A 84 2.69 12.18 6.93
CA GLU A 84 2.12 13.54 6.87
C GLU A 84 0.72 13.62 7.48
N SER A 85 -0.05 12.53 7.45
CA SER A 85 -1.41 12.47 7.97
C SER A 85 -1.53 11.84 9.36
N ASP A 86 -0.67 10.87 9.68
CA ASP A 86 -0.68 10.09 10.91
C ASP A 86 0.73 9.55 11.19
N TYR A 87 1.49 10.35 11.94
CA TYR A 87 2.85 10.03 12.38
C TYR A 87 2.95 8.67 13.09
N GLY A 88 1.92 8.28 13.86
CA GLY A 88 1.94 7.07 14.70
C GLY A 88 1.49 5.79 14.00
N TYR A 89 1.23 5.83 12.69
CA TYR A 89 0.71 4.68 11.96
C TYR A 89 1.80 3.62 11.74
N ARG A 90 1.81 2.56 12.55
CA ARG A 90 2.76 1.43 12.44
C ARG A 90 4.22 1.92 12.52
N ASP A 91 5.05 1.53 11.56
CA ASP A 91 6.49 1.83 11.47
C ASP A 91 6.81 2.95 10.45
N VAL A 92 5.82 3.75 10.03
CA VAL A 92 6.04 4.80 9.00
C VAL A 92 7.03 5.86 9.46
N ALA A 93 6.98 6.29 10.73
CA ALA A 93 7.91 7.27 11.28
C ALA A 93 9.35 6.78 11.24
N GLU A 94 9.60 5.58 11.76
CA GLU A 94 10.92 4.96 11.74
C GLU A 94 11.49 4.88 10.31
N ARG A 95 10.68 4.41 9.34
CA ARG A 95 11.09 4.28 7.94
C ARG A 95 11.43 5.62 7.30
N VAL A 96 10.60 6.64 7.54
CA VAL A 96 10.79 7.98 6.96
C VAL A 96 12.01 8.66 7.58
N GLU A 97 12.12 8.70 8.90
CA GLU A 97 13.23 9.35 9.61
C GLU A 97 14.58 8.68 9.30
N SER A 98 14.63 7.34 9.29
CA SER A 98 15.83 6.58 8.91
C SER A 98 16.32 6.90 7.50
N SER A 99 15.41 7.21 6.57
CA SER A 99 15.78 7.59 5.20
C SER A 99 16.55 8.93 5.15
N TYR A 100 16.23 9.88 6.03
CA TYR A 100 16.94 11.16 6.11
C TYR A 100 18.30 11.03 6.78
N GLN A 101 18.46 10.06 7.70
CA GLN A 101 19.75 9.79 8.33
C GLN A 101 20.72 9.13 7.33
N GLN A 102 20.25 8.18 6.53
CA GLN A 102 21.06 7.50 5.52
C GLN A 102 21.58 8.47 4.45
N SER A 103 20.73 9.39 3.97
CA SER A 103 21.13 10.41 2.99
C SER A 103 22.23 11.37 3.49
N LYS A 104 22.39 11.53 4.82
CA LYS A 104 23.46 12.36 5.41
C LYS A 104 24.81 11.64 5.50
N HIS A 105 24.85 10.32 5.31
CA HIS A 105 26.09 9.53 5.33
C HIS A 105 26.63 9.19 3.94
N THR A 106 25.81 9.31 2.89
CA THR A 106 26.21 9.13 1.50
C THR A 106 26.58 10.44 0.78
N ALA A 107 26.55 11.58 1.48
CA ALA A 107 26.99 12.90 0.99
C ALA A 107 28.30 13.30 1.68
#